data_AF-A0A956W285-F1
#
_entry.id   AF-A0A956W285-F1
#
_cell.length_a   1.000
_cell.length_b   1.000
_cell.length_c   1.000
_cell.angle_alpha   90.00
_cell.angle_beta   90.00
_cell.angle_gamma   90.00
#
_symmetry.space_group_name_H-M   'P 1'
#
loop_
_entity.id
_entity.type
_entity.pdbx_description
1 polymer ?
#
loop_
_entity_poly.entity_id
_entity_poly.type
_entity_poly.pdbx_seq_one_letter_code
_entity_poly.pdbx_strand_id
1 'polypeptide(L)'
;SLARQWNTVGGPGNQNPAQHYVRTWREASVDYIGISYHGYATTHIDALCHIFWDGKMWNGKDSMSEVTSLGAKSGDVSAWSNGITTRGALLDIPRLRGTEYVDVDNPVRGYELLAAAEAEGIELRPGDAVCVYSGREKFYAANPEHVPGGHPSPGLHVDTVPVLKDKDAALLVWDLMDAGPCGYQIFDSRMAGLGVHVLAIVFMGMPLLDNSLLQPLAEACSDERTWEFMLTVNPLNIRGGTGSPVNPIAVF
;
A
#
# COMPACT_ATOMS: atom_id res chain seq x y z
N SER A 1 -3.42 -14.51 -3.49
CA SER A 1 -3.65 -13.54 -2.39
C SER A 1 -2.45 -12.63 -2.31
N LEU A 2 -2.66 -11.34 -2.09
CA LEU A 2 -1.61 -10.33 -1.90
C LEU A 2 -1.45 -9.94 -0.43
N ALA A 3 -2.13 -10.63 0.49
CA ALA A 3 -2.00 -10.35 1.91
C ALA A 3 -0.80 -11.06 2.51
N ARG A 4 -0.08 -10.32 3.36
CA ARG A 4 0.90 -10.89 4.29
C ARG A 4 0.19 -11.74 5.33
N GLN A 5 0.90 -12.76 5.80
CA GLN A 5 0.45 -13.52 6.95
C GLN A 5 0.28 -12.59 8.16
N TRP A 6 -0.79 -12.83 8.93
CA TRP A 6 -1.04 -12.11 10.17
C TRP A 6 0.15 -12.22 11.13
N ASN A 7 0.84 -11.11 11.38
CA ASN A 7 2.11 -11.13 12.10
C ASN A 7 1.93 -10.77 13.58
N THR A 8 1.98 -11.80 14.43
CA THR A 8 1.89 -11.68 15.90
C THR A 8 3.24 -11.52 16.59
N VAL A 9 4.34 -11.51 15.83
CA VAL A 9 5.69 -11.39 16.36
C VAL A 9 6.12 -9.93 16.32
N GLY A 10 6.40 -9.37 17.50
CA GLY A 10 6.92 -8.01 17.63
C GLY A 10 8.36 -7.88 17.15
N GLY A 11 8.69 -6.74 16.55
CA GLY A 11 10.04 -6.44 16.07
C GLY A 11 10.18 -5.01 15.55
N PRO A 12 11.38 -4.58 15.11
CA PRO A 12 11.61 -3.20 14.66
C PRO A 12 10.64 -2.73 13.57
N GLY A 13 10.31 -3.60 12.60
CA GLY A 13 9.31 -3.34 11.54
C GLY A 13 7.87 -3.76 11.89
N ASN A 14 7.62 -4.22 13.11
CA ASN A 14 6.30 -4.61 13.62
C ASN A 14 6.18 -4.22 15.10
N GLN A 15 6.18 -2.92 15.38
CA GLN A 15 6.20 -2.39 16.75
C GLN A 15 4.88 -2.63 17.51
N ASN A 16 3.78 -2.77 16.76
CA ASN A 16 2.46 -3.08 17.29
C ASN A 16 1.97 -4.40 16.65
N PRO A 17 2.54 -5.56 17.06
CA PRO A 17 2.19 -6.82 16.45
C PRO A 17 0.71 -7.11 16.59
N ALA A 18 0.17 -7.80 15.59
CA ALA A 18 -1.21 -8.20 15.63
C ALA A 18 -1.44 -9.20 16.77
N GLN A 19 -2.64 -9.18 17.32
CA GLN A 19 -3.08 -10.09 18.36
C GLN A 19 -3.93 -11.17 17.70
N HIS A 20 -3.65 -12.42 18.03
CA HIS A 20 -4.48 -13.56 17.63
C HIS A 20 -4.49 -14.57 18.78
N TYR A 21 -5.66 -14.76 19.38
CA TYR A 21 -5.86 -15.71 20.47
C TYR A 21 -6.97 -16.68 20.11
N VAL A 22 -6.68 -17.97 20.21
CA VAL A 22 -7.64 -19.05 20.00
C VAL A 22 -8.03 -19.62 21.35
N ARG A 23 -9.34 -19.71 21.62
CA ARG A 23 -9.90 -20.46 22.74
C ARG A 23 -10.55 -21.72 22.21
N THR A 24 -10.32 -22.84 22.88
CA THR A 24 -10.84 -24.14 22.45
C THR A 24 -11.58 -24.86 23.57
N TRP A 25 -12.61 -25.60 23.16
CA TRP A 25 -13.34 -26.59 23.94
C TRP A 25 -13.40 -27.89 23.14
N ARG A 26 -14.02 -28.95 23.69
CA ARG A 26 -14.10 -30.24 23.00
C ARG A 26 -14.89 -30.15 21.68
N GLU A 27 -15.89 -29.27 21.60
CA GLU A 27 -16.81 -29.18 20.47
C GLU A 27 -16.59 -27.96 19.56
N ALA A 28 -15.78 -26.97 19.99
CA ALA A 28 -15.64 -25.69 19.28
C ALA A 28 -14.32 -24.97 19.57
N SER A 29 -13.94 -24.10 18.64
CA SER A 29 -12.92 -23.06 18.84
C SER A 29 -13.48 -21.68 18.50
N VAL A 30 -12.97 -20.64 19.14
CA VAL A 30 -13.28 -19.24 18.84
C VAL A 30 -12.02 -18.40 18.85
N ASP A 31 -12.04 -17.31 18.07
CA ASP A 31 -10.90 -16.44 17.85
C ASP A 31 -11.15 -15.03 18.39
N TYR A 32 -10.09 -14.41 18.91
CA TYR A 32 -10.00 -12.97 19.07
C TYR A 32 -8.86 -12.47 18.19
N ILE A 33 -9.13 -11.43 17.41
CA ILE A 33 -8.12 -10.67 16.68
C ILE A 33 -8.13 -9.21 17.11
N GLY A 34 -6.95 -8.61 17.20
CA GLY A 34 -6.76 -7.18 17.45
C GLY A 34 -5.55 -6.69 16.66
N ILE A 35 -5.57 -5.48 16.13
CA ILE A 35 -4.50 -5.02 15.24
C ILE A 35 -4.39 -3.49 15.19
N SER A 36 -3.17 -3.00 15.08
CA SER A 36 -2.85 -1.66 14.59
C SER A 36 -2.28 -1.82 13.18
N TYR A 37 -3.09 -1.52 12.16
CA TYR A 37 -2.75 -1.89 10.78
C TYR A 37 -1.98 -0.81 10.02
N HIS A 38 -2.02 0.46 10.47
CA HIS A 38 -1.29 1.60 9.89
C HIS A 38 0.21 1.58 10.18
N GLY A 39 0.85 0.46 9.86
CA GLY A 39 2.26 0.22 10.03
C GLY A 39 2.76 -0.76 8.98
N TYR A 40 4.01 -1.17 9.09
CA TYR A 40 4.73 -1.81 7.97
C TYR A 40 4.63 -3.33 7.89
N ALA A 41 3.87 -3.97 8.79
CA ALA A 41 3.84 -5.43 8.92
C ALA A 41 2.57 -6.07 8.33
N THR A 42 1.52 -5.27 8.08
CA THR A 42 0.20 -5.77 7.73
C THR A 42 -0.21 -5.23 6.38
N THR A 43 -0.72 -6.10 5.51
CA THR A 43 -1.37 -5.66 4.28
C THR A 43 -2.70 -4.98 4.63
N HIS A 44 -2.82 -3.69 4.33
CA HIS A 44 -3.98 -2.89 4.68
C HIS A 44 -4.31 -1.88 3.58
N ILE A 45 -5.54 -1.37 3.61
CA ILE A 45 -5.96 -0.25 2.78
C ILE A 45 -6.08 1.00 3.64
N ASP A 46 -5.55 2.11 3.14
CA ASP A 46 -5.72 3.43 3.72
C ASP A 46 -6.94 4.14 3.15
N ALA A 47 -7.78 4.64 4.05
CA ALA A 47 -8.94 5.43 3.68
C ALA A 47 -8.57 6.91 3.48
N LEU A 48 -9.47 7.66 2.85
CA LEU A 48 -9.24 9.07 2.52
C LEU A 48 -9.17 9.99 3.75
N CYS A 49 -9.49 9.45 4.93
CA CYS A 49 -9.35 10.09 6.22
C CYS A 49 -8.12 9.67 7.03
N HIS A 50 -7.17 8.91 6.43
CA HIS A 50 -5.96 8.46 7.11
C HIS A 50 -4.91 9.56 7.28
N ILE A 51 -4.56 10.25 6.18
CA ILE A 51 -3.48 11.24 6.12
C ILE A 51 -4.04 12.65 5.97
N PHE A 52 -3.38 13.62 6.63
CA PHE A 52 -3.75 15.03 6.58
C PHE A 52 -2.57 15.90 6.12
N TRP A 53 -2.88 17.01 5.48
CA TRP A 53 -1.90 18.04 5.11
C TRP A 53 -2.36 19.42 5.61
N ASP A 54 -1.56 20.05 6.47
CA ASP A 54 -1.88 21.36 7.08
C ASP A 54 -3.31 21.41 7.68
N GLY A 55 -3.68 20.34 8.39
CA GLY A 55 -5.00 20.20 9.01
C GLY A 55 -6.13 19.89 8.04
N LYS A 56 -5.85 19.65 6.76
CA LYS A 56 -6.83 19.33 5.72
C LYS A 56 -6.76 17.88 5.28
N MET A 57 -7.93 17.32 5.01
CA MET A 57 -8.15 16.01 4.40
C MET A 57 -8.45 16.16 2.91
N TRP A 58 -8.63 15.03 2.23
CA TRP A 58 -9.23 15.00 0.91
C TRP A 58 -10.49 15.87 0.82
N ASN A 59 -10.66 16.53 -0.33
CA ASN A 59 -11.74 17.46 -0.62
C ASN A 59 -11.80 18.70 0.32
N GLY A 60 -10.65 19.09 0.91
CA GLY A 60 -10.51 20.33 1.69
C GLY A 60 -11.16 20.31 3.07
N LYS A 61 -11.60 19.14 3.54
CA LYS A 61 -12.26 18.96 4.82
C LYS A 61 -11.31 19.17 5.99
N ASP A 62 -11.83 19.66 7.11
CA ASP A 62 -11.03 19.97 8.29
C ASP A 62 -10.80 18.72 9.16
N SER A 63 -9.55 18.27 9.26
CA SER A 63 -9.17 17.04 9.95
C SER A 63 -9.61 16.99 11.42
N MET A 64 -9.50 18.11 12.13
CA MET A 64 -9.78 18.17 13.57
C MET A 64 -11.28 18.06 13.88
N SER A 65 -12.15 18.50 12.97
CA SER A 65 -13.61 18.38 13.13
C SER A 65 -14.19 17.09 12.54
N GLU A 66 -13.49 16.48 11.58
CA GLU A 66 -13.96 15.31 10.83
C GLU A 66 -13.48 13.99 11.40
N VAL A 67 -12.29 13.95 12.03
CA VAL A 67 -11.72 12.72 12.60
C VAL A 67 -11.49 12.91 14.09
N THR A 68 -12.11 12.04 14.89
CA THR A 68 -12.02 12.05 16.36
C THR A 68 -11.70 10.65 16.88
N SER A 69 -11.51 10.51 18.20
CA SER A 69 -11.36 9.19 18.82
C SER A 69 -12.59 8.28 18.68
N LEU A 70 -13.74 8.82 18.24
CA LEU A 70 -14.96 8.06 17.94
C LEU A 70 -15.04 7.60 16.48
N GLY A 71 -14.04 7.94 15.65
CA GLY A 71 -13.99 7.64 14.22
C GLY A 71 -14.11 8.88 13.32
N ALA A 72 -13.94 8.63 12.02
CA ALA A 72 -14.09 9.61 10.95
C ALA A 72 -15.56 9.80 10.53
N LYS A 73 -15.95 11.03 10.23
CA LYS A 73 -17.27 11.40 9.71
C LYS A 73 -17.35 11.37 8.19
N SER A 74 -16.21 11.37 7.52
CA SER A 74 -16.11 11.34 6.06
C SER A 74 -14.80 10.74 5.60
N GLY A 75 -14.80 10.22 4.36
CA GLY A 75 -13.62 9.58 3.76
C GLY A 75 -13.21 8.27 4.44
N ASP A 76 -14.09 7.65 5.23
CA ASP A 76 -13.80 6.44 5.99
C ASP A 76 -13.94 5.17 5.14
N VAL A 77 -13.31 4.10 5.61
CA VAL A 77 -13.18 2.84 4.87
C VAL A 77 -14.53 2.17 4.56
N SER A 78 -15.59 2.49 5.30
CA SER A 78 -16.92 1.93 5.02
C SER A 78 -17.52 2.41 3.69
N ALA A 79 -16.95 3.45 3.06
CA ALA A 79 -17.27 3.81 1.68
C ALA A 79 -17.02 2.66 0.69
N TRP A 80 -16.16 1.70 1.06
CA TRP A 80 -15.85 0.50 0.27
C TRP A 80 -16.43 -0.78 0.89
N SER A 81 -17.51 -0.70 1.67
CA SER A 81 -18.13 -1.86 2.32
C SER A 81 -18.66 -2.93 1.37
N ASN A 82 -18.87 -2.57 0.09
CA ASN A 82 -19.30 -3.49 -0.97
C ASN A 82 -18.12 -4.14 -1.72
N GLY A 83 -16.89 -3.91 -1.25
CA GLY A 83 -15.68 -4.32 -1.92
C GLY A 83 -15.29 -3.38 -3.07
N ILE A 84 -14.03 -3.50 -3.47
CA ILE A 84 -13.46 -2.88 -4.66
C ILE A 84 -13.15 -4.02 -5.62
N THR A 85 -13.74 -3.97 -6.81
CA THR A 85 -13.43 -4.89 -7.91
C THR A 85 -13.01 -4.04 -9.10
N THR A 86 -11.77 -4.18 -9.53
CA THR A 86 -11.24 -3.43 -10.67
C THR A 86 -10.19 -4.25 -11.41
N ARG A 87 -9.70 -3.74 -12.53
CA ARG A 87 -8.54 -4.28 -13.21
C ARG A 87 -7.28 -3.93 -12.43
N GLY A 88 -6.46 -4.93 -12.14
CA GLY A 88 -5.10 -4.75 -11.64
C GLY A 88 -4.10 -4.74 -12.79
N ALA A 89 -3.10 -3.88 -12.69
CA ALA A 89 -1.96 -3.81 -13.60
C ALA A 89 -0.68 -3.90 -12.76
N LEU A 90 0.07 -5.00 -12.86
CA LEU A 90 1.36 -5.16 -12.18
C LEU A 90 2.47 -4.49 -12.99
N LEU A 91 3.27 -3.66 -12.33
CA LEU A 91 4.50 -3.06 -12.81
C LEU A 91 5.68 -3.65 -12.04
N ASP A 92 6.47 -4.51 -12.69
CA ASP A 92 7.62 -5.20 -12.12
C ASP A 92 8.91 -4.38 -12.33
N ILE A 93 9.20 -3.52 -11.34
CA ILE A 93 10.35 -2.61 -11.39
C ILE A 93 11.69 -3.36 -11.32
N PRO A 94 11.89 -4.37 -10.45
CA PRO A 94 13.10 -5.20 -10.49
C PRO A 94 13.36 -5.82 -11.86
N ARG A 95 12.33 -6.38 -12.52
CA ARG A 95 12.46 -6.94 -13.88
C ARG A 95 12.84 -5.89 -14.91
N LEU A 96 12.20 -4.70 -14.87
CA LEU A 96 12.56 -3.58 -15.76
C LEU A 96 14.03 -3.18 -15.60
N ARG A 97 14.53 -3.13 -14.36
CA ARG A 97 15.91 -2.73 -14.05
C ARG A 97 16.95 -3.83 -14.23
N GLY A 98 16.52 -5.09 -14.34
CA GLY A 98 17.42 -6.24 -14.26
C GLY A 98 18.06 -6.40 -12.87
N THR A 99 17.37 -5.99 -11.82
CA THR A 99 17.80 -6.12 -10.41
C THR A 99 16.87 -7.06 -9.64
N GLU A 100 17.23 -7.38 -8.40
CA GLU A 100 16.38 -8.22 -7.53
C GLU A 100 15.36 -7.42 -6.72
N TYR A 101 15.66 -6.15 -6.45
CA TYR A 101 14.85 -5.26 -5.64
C TYR A 101 15.18 -3.79 -5.95
N VAL A 102 14.33 -2.89 -5.47
CA VAL A 102 14.54 -1.45 -5.40
C VAL A 102 15.28 -1.13 -4.10
N ASP A 103 16.35 -0.35 -4.19
CA ASP A 103 17.17 0.08 -3.04
C ASP A 103 16.93 1.56 -2.68
N VAL A 104 17.56 1.98 -1.58
CA VAL A 104 17.43 3.34 -1.02
C VAL A 104 18.03 4.42 -1.93
N ASP A 105 19.05 4.08 -2.72
CA ASP A 105 19.79 5.03 -3.55
C ASP A 105 19.07 5.26 -4.89
N ASN A 106 18.25 4.29 -5.31
CA ASN A 106 17.55 4.28 -6.59
C ASN A 106 16.05 4.07 -6.38
N PRO A 107 15.31 5.03 -5.81
CA PRO A 107 13.86 4.89 -5.61
C PRO A 107 13.11 4.78 -6.94
N VAL A 108 11.92 4.19 -6.94
CA VAL A 108 11.09 4.06 -8.15
C VAL A 108 10.64 5.45 -8.59
N ARG A 109 10.88 5.78 -9.85
CA ARG A 109 10.52 7.07 -10.46
C ARG A 109 9.28 6.96 -11.33
N GLY A 110 8.58 8.07 -11.51
CA GLY A 110 7.36 8.09 -12.34
C GLY A 110 7.56 7.58 -13.78
N TYR A 111 8.70 7.89 -14.41
CA TYR A 111 8.99 7.41 -15.76
C TYR A 111 9.13 5.88 -15.84
N GLU A 112 9.51 5.23 -14.75
CA GLU A 112 9.65 3.78 -14.68
C GLU A 112 8.30 3.08 -14.63
N LEU A 113 7.24 3.74 -14.13
CA LEU A 113 5.90 3.18 -14.18
C LEU A 113 5.43 3.01 -15.64
N LEU A 114 5.73 4.00 -16.48
CA LEU A 114 5.40 3.96 -17.91
C LEU A 114 6.29 2.98 -18.66
N ALA A 115 7.59 2.96 -18.35
CA ALA A 115 8.54 2.06 -18.99
C ALA A 115 8.28 0.58 -18.63
N ALA A 116 7.87 0.29 -17.39
CA ALA A 116 7.46 -1.05 -16.96
C ALA A 116 6.24 -1.51 -17.75
N ALA A 117 5.19 -0.68 -17.82
CA ALA A 117 3.98 -0.98 -18.58
C ALA A 117 4.28 -1.27 -20.06
N GLU A 118 5.13 -0.44 -20.69
CA GLU A 118 5.58 -0.65 -22.07
C GLU A 118 6.35 -1.98 -22.24
N ALA A 119 7.29 -2.29 -21.34
CA ALA A 119 8.06 -3.53 -21.37
C ALA A 119 7.22 -4.79 -21.09
N GLU A 120 6.11 -4.64 -20.38
CA GLU A 120 5.12 -5.68 -20.08
C GLU A 120 4.06 -5.81 -21.18
N GLY A 121 4.02 -4.88 -22.14
CA GLY A 121 3.03 -4.86 -23.20
C GLY A 121 1.63 -4.50 -22.73
N ILE A 122 1.51 -3.79 -21.60
CA ILE A 122 0.23 -3.37 -21.01
C ILE A 122 0.05 -1.85 -21.11
N GLU A 123 -1.19 -1.41 -21.03
CA GLU A 123 -1.55 0.00 -20.99
C GLU A 123 -2.28 0.28 -19.67
N LEU A 124 -1.77 1.23 -18.89
CA LEU A 124 -2.49 1.76 -17.72
C LEU A 124 -3.71 2.55 -18.17
N ARG A 125 -4.89 2.21 -17.64
CA ARG A 125 -6.17 2.82 -18.00
C ARG A 125 -6.87 3.42 -16.77
N PRO A 126 -7.78 4.38 -16.99
CA PRO A 126 -8.63 4.91 -15.92
C PRO A 126 -9.33 3.81 -15.15
N GLY A 127 -9.27 3.90 -13.82
CA GLY A 127 -9.88 2.94 -12.91
C GLY A 127 -8.97 1.80 -12.45
N ASP A 128 -7.76 1.66 -13.02
CA ASP A 128 -6.84 0.58 -12.64
C ASP A 128 -6.40 0.66 -11.18
N ALA A 129 -6.21 -0.52 -10.59
CA ALA A 129 -5.33 -0.71 -9.45
C ALA A 129 -3.89 -0.90 -9.97
N VAL A 130 -3.07 0.13 -9.86
CA VAL A 130 -1.67 0.09 -10.28
C VAL A 130 -0.86 -0.59 -9.18
N CYS A 131 -0.36 -1.79 -9.46
CA CYS A 131 0.39 -2.61 -8.54
C CYS A 131 1.90 -2.47 -8.81
N VAL A 132 2.63 -1.76 -7.96
CA VAL A 132 4.08 -1.52 -8.13
C VAL A 132 4.87 -2.51 -7.28
N TYR A 133 5.47 -3.51 -7.93
CA TYR A 133 6.35 -4.47 -7.25
C TYR A 133 7.78 -3.93 -7.19
N SER A 134 8.33 -3.89 -5.99
CA SER A 134 9.67 -3.34 -5.72
C SER A 134 10.62 -4.35 -5.07
N GLY A 135 10.18 -5.58 -4.80
CA GLY A 135 11.03 -6.65 -4.28
C GLY A 135 11.26 -6.58 -2.77
N ARG A 136 10.25 -6.17 -1.99
CA ARG A 136 10.38 -5.94 -0.52
C ARG A 136 11.08 -7.06 0.25
N GLU A 137 10.67 -8.31 0.03
CA GLU A 137 11.23 -9.44 0.79
C GLU A 137 12.70 -9.66 0.49
N LYS A 138 13.08 -9.53 -0.79
CA LYS A 138 14.48 -9.65 -1.22
C LYS A 138 15.33 -8.50 -0.66
N PHE A 139 14.81 -7.27 -0.65
CA PHE A 139 15.50 -6.12 -0.07
C PHE A 139 15.84 -6.37 1.42
N TYR A 140 14.85 -6.70 2.25
CA TYR A 140 15.09 -6.88 3.69
C TYR A 140 15.90 -8.16 4.02
N ALA A 141 15.84 -9.18 3.17
CA ALA A 141 16.71 -10.35 3.32
C ALA A 141 18.19 -10.03 3.02
N ALA A 142 18.45 -9.18 2.02
CA ALA A 142 19.80 -8.79 1.62
C ALA A 142 20.41 -7.69 2.52
N ASN A 143 19.57 -6.88 3.17
CA ASN A 143 19.99 -5.70 3.95
C ASN A 143 19.41 -5.77 5.38
N PRO A 144 19.92 -6.68 6.24
CA PRO A 144 19.34 -6.95 7.57
C PRO A 144 19.45 -5.77 8.56
N GLU A 145 20.29 -4.78 8.27
CA GLU A 145 20.38 -3.52 9.00
C GLU A 145 19.23 -2.57 8.70
N HIS A 146 18.56 -2.73 7.56
CA HIS A 146 17.34 -1.99 7.24
C HIS A 146 16.13 -2.71 7.82
N VAL A 147 15.21 -1.91 8.36
CA VAL A 147 13.96 -2.40 8.94
C VAL A 147 12.78 -1.64 8.33
N PRO A 148 11.62 -2.29 8.12
CA PRO A 148 10.43 -1.59 7.64
C PRO A 148 10.08 -0.38 8.52
N GLY A 149 9.89 0.77 7.89
CA GLY A 149 9.67 2.06 8.57
C GLY A 149 10.92 2.76 9.10
N GLY A 150 12.11 2.21 8.89
CA GLY A 150 13.38 2.88 9.15
C GLY A 150 13.77 3.85 8.03
N HIS A 151 14.62 4.83 8.35
CA HIS A 151 15.19 5.77 7.37
C HIS A 151 16.71 5.62 7.25
N PRO A 152 17.28 5.74 6.03
CA PRO A 152 16.57 5.91 4.75
C PRO A 152 15.75 4.67 4.34
N SER A 153 14.68 4.88 3.58
CA SER A 153 13.75 3.84 3.11
C SER A 153 13.76 3.73 1.58
N PRO A 154 13.78 2.51 1.02
CA PRO A 154 13.51 2.30 -0.40
C PRO A 154 12.01 2.42 -0.67
N GLY A 155 11.62 2.63 -1.93
CA GLY A 155 10.21 2.73 -2.28
C GLY A 155 9.95 3.62 -3.49
N LEU A 156 8.74 4.16 -3.56
CA LEU A 156 8.33 5.09 -4.60
C LEU A 156 8.73 6.52 -4.24
N HIS A 157 9.31 7.21 -5.21
CA HIS A 157 9.55 8.64 -5.14
C HIS A 157 8.25 9.42 -5.44
N VAL A 158 8.12 10.64 -4.92
CA VAL A 158 6.91 11.48 -5.04
C VAL A 158 6.51 11.83 -6.49
N ASP A 159 7.45 11.75 -7.42
CA ASP A 159 7.20 12.01 -8.85
C ASP A 159 6.49 10.85 -9.58
N THR A 160 6.22 9.74 -8.89
CA THR A 160 5.31 8.70 -9.36
C THR A 160 3.85 9.17 -9.36
N VAL A 161 3.49 10.07 -8.45
CA VAL A 161 2.10 10.48 -8.23
C VAL A 161 1.48 11.23 -9.42
N PRO A 162 2.18 12.17 -10.09
CA PRO A 162 1.68 12.78 -11.33
C PRO A 162 1.33 11.76 -12.42
N VAL A 163 2.08 10.66 -12.55
CA VAL A 163 1.79 9.60 -13.53
C VAL A 163 0.54 8.83 -13.15
N LEU A 164 0.39 8.47 -11.87
CA LEU A 164 -0.83 7.83 -11.36
C LEU A 164 -2.06 8.72 -11.58
N LYS A 165 -1.91 10.04 -11.43
CA LYS A 165 -2.97 11.01 -11.70
C LYS A 165 -3.31 11.10 -13.18
N ASP A 166 -2.32 11.17 -14.05
CA ASP A 166 -2.50 11.23 -15.52
C ASP A 166 -3.24 10.00 -16.04
N LYS A 167 -2.91 8.81 -15.51
CA LYS A 167 -3.56 7.54 -15.87
C LYS A 167 -4.91 7.30 -15.20
N ASP A 168 -5.34 8.23 -14.33
CA ASP A 168 -6.58 8.14 -13.57
C ASP A 168 -6.71 6.82 -12.80
N ALA A 169 -5.61 6.42 -12.13
CA ALA A 169 -5.57 5.23 -11.30
C ALA A 169 -6.55 5.36 -10.12
N ALA A 170 -7.27 4.28 -9.82
CA ALA A 170 -8.23 4.26 -8.71
C ALA A 170 -7.62 3.78 -7.39
N LEU A 171 -6.51 3.04 -7.45
CA LEU A 171 -5.86 2.44 -6.29
C LEU A 171 -4.37 2.26 -6.59
N LEU A 172 -3.50 2.64 -5.64
CA LEU A 172 -2.09 2.26 -5.66
C LEU A 172 -1.89 1.04 -4.75
N VAL A 173 -1.29 -0.02 -5.27
CA VAL A 173 -0.93 -1.23 -4.53
C VAL A 173 0.58 -1.36 -4.58
N TRP A 174 1.24 -1.53 -3.45
CA TRP A 174 2.71 -1.52 -3.41
C TRP A 174 3.26 -2.34 -2.24
N ASP A 175 4.53 -2.73 -2.34
CA ASP A 175 5.20 -3.52 -1.31
C ASP A 175 6.16 -2.69 -0.45
N LEU A 176 6.90 -1.71 -0.98
CA LEU A 176 7.88 -0.90 -0.22
C LEU A 176 7.42 0.48 0.28
N MET A 177 6.25 0.98 -0.14
CA MET A 177 5.73 2.30 0.22
C MET A 177 6.65 3.45 -0.24
N ASP A 178 6.70 4.58 0.50
CA ASP A 178 7.47 5.77 0.15
C ASP A 178 8.97 5.58 0.32
N ALA A 179 9.70 6.07 -0.69
CA ALA A 179 11.12 6.32 -0.54
C ALA A 179 11.37 7.58 0.30
N GLY A 180 12.31 7.50 1.24
CA GLY A 180 12.64 8.60 2.14
C GLY A 180 14.15 8.65 2.43
N PRO A 181 14.83 9.80 2.27
CA PRO A 181 14.30 11.08 1.81
C PRO A 181 13.99 11.11 0.31
N CYS A 182 12.99 11.88 -0.09
CA CYS A 182 12.61 12.07 -1.49
C CYS A 182 13.23 13.34 -2.12
N GLY A 183 14.10 14.05 -1.40
CA GLY A 183 14.82 15.22 -1.91
C GLY A 183 14.00 16.52 -1.93
N TYR A 184 12.75 16.48 -1.46
CA TYR A 184 11.92 17.66 -1.27
C TYR A 184 11.74 17.91 0.22
N GLN A 185 12.39 18.96 0.72
CA GLN A 185 12.40 19.29 2.16
C GLN A 185 10.98 19.40 2.76
N ILE A 186 9.99 19.81 1.98
CA ILE A 186 8.60 19.92 2.44
C ILE A 186 8.00 18.57 2.84
N PHE A 187 8.42 17.47 2.21
CA PHE A 187 8.02 16.11 2.56
C PHE A 187 8.99 15.49 3.55
N ASP A 188 10.30 15.65 3.34
CA ASP A 188 11.33 15.03 4.20
C ASP A 188 11.29 15.54 5.65
N SER A 189 10.88 16.80 5.87
CA SER A 189 10.78 17.40 7.21
C SER A 189 9.49 17.08 7.95
N ARG A 190 8.53 16.40 7.31
CA ARG A 190 7.19 16.14 7.85
C ARG A 190 6.92 14.64 7.87
N MET A 191 6.34 14.15 8.97
CA MET A 191 5.87 12.77 9.15
C MET A 191 6.66 11.72 8.34
N ALA A 192 7.97 11.61 8.60
CA ALA A 192 8.79 10.52 8.08
C ALA A 192 8.80 10.38 6.53
N GLY A 193 8.66 11.46 5.75
CA GLY A 193 8.85 11.38 4.29
C GLY A 193 7.72 10.71 3.51
N LEU A 194 6.49 10.69 4.05
CA LEU A 194 5.28 10.14 3.42
C LEU A 194 4.71 11.00 2.27
N GLY A 195 5.58 11.47 1.36
CA GLY A 195 5.20 12.39 0.29
C GLY A 195 4.23 11.79 -0.74
N VAL A 196 4.37 10.52 -1.09
CA VAL A 196 3.44 9.80 -1.95
C VAL A 196 2.09 9.67 -1.26
N HIS A 197 2.06 9.31 0.03
CA HIS A 197 0.79 9.24 0.77
C HIS A 197 0.04 10.56 0.79
N VAL A 198 0.75 11.65 1.10
CA VAL A 198 0.17 12.99 1.13
C VAL A 198 -0.44 13.33 -0.22
N LEU A 199 0.31 13.19 -1.31
CA LEU A 199 -0.14 13.56 -2.65
C LEU A 199 -1.29 12.65 -3.14
N ALA A 200 -1.20 11.33 -2.93
CA ALA A 200 -2.22 10.38 -3.36
C ALA A 200 -3.52 10.52 -2.54
N ILE A 201 -3.45 10.49 -1.22
CA ILE A 201 -4.64 10.49 -0.38
C ILE A 201 -5.26 11.88 -0.31
N VAL A 202 -4.48 12.89 0.08
CA VAL A 202 -5.03 14.22 0.39
C VAL A 202 -5.35 15.00 -0.87
N PHE A 203 -4.45 14.99 -1.86
CA PHE A 203 -4.59 15.83 -3.06
C PHE A 203 -5.33 15.12 -4.19
N MET A 204 -5.18 13.80 -4.36
CA MET A 204 -5.89 13.06 -5.42
C MET A 204 -7.17 12.38 -4.94
N GLY A 205 -7.23 11.95 -3.68
CA GLY A 205 -8.32 11.10 -3.19
C GLY A 205 -8.18 9.64 -3.60
N MET A 206 -6.95 9.18 -3.79
CA MET A 206 -6.63 7.80 -4.16
C MET A 206 -6.28 7.00 -2.90
N PRO A 207 -6.99 5.90 -2.60
CA PRO A 207 -6.58 4.98 -1.54
C PRO A 207 -5.27 4.27 -1.87
N LEU A 208 -4.61 3.77 -0.83
CA LEU A 208 -3.34 3.04 -0.91
C LEU A 208 -3.52 1.65 -0.31
N LEU A 209 -2.94 0.64 -0.94
CA LEU A 209 -2.91 -0.74 -0.46
C LEU A 209 -1.48 -1.10 -0.05
N ASP A 210 -1.20 -0.81 1.20
CA ASP A 210 0.11 -0.85 1.82
C ASP A 210 0.57 -2.25 2.15
N ASN A 211 1.89 -2.44 2.11
CA ASN A 211 2.58 -3.67 2.48
C ASN A 211 2.03 -4.91 1.77
N SER A 212 1.68 -4.78 0.50
CA SER A 212 1.21 -5.91 -0.30
C SER A 212 2.31 -6.96 -0.46
N LEU A 213 1.93 -8.24 -0.44
CA LEU A 213 2.81 -9.36 -0.80
C LEU A 213 2.72 -9.57 -2.31
N LEU A 214 3.54 -8.84 -3.07
CA LEU A 214 3.48 -8.82 -4.53
C LEU A 214 4.39 -9.84 -5.22
N GLN A 215 5.39 -10.40 -4.52
CA GLN A 215 6.32 -11.36 -5.13
C GLN A 215 5.61 -12.57 -5.78
N PRO A 216 4.66 -13.27 -5.12
CA PRO A 216 3.96 -14.38 -5.76
C PRO A 216 3.12 -13.97 -6.98
N LEU A 217 2.62 -12.72 -6.99
CA LEU A 217 1.91 -12.16 -8.14
C LEU A 217 2.88 -11.89 -9.29
N ALA A 218 4.05 -11.30 -9.01
CA ALA A 218 5.07 -11.05 -10.02
C ALA A 218 5.59 -12.33 -10.68
N GLU A 219 5.82 -13.38 -9.87
CA GLU A 219 6.18 -14.72 -10.35
C GLU A 219 5.08 -15.29 -11.27
N ALA A 220 3.81 -15.25 -10.84
CA ALA A 220 2.68 -15.71 -11.66
C ALA A 220 2.52 -14.91 -12.97
N CYS A 221 2.64 -13.58 -12.92
CA CYS A 221 2.59 -12.73 -14.11
C CYS A 221 3.71 -13.06 -15.10
N SER A 222 4.92 -13.34 -14.61
CA SER A 222 6.05 -13.75 -15.44
C SER A 222 5.82 -15.11 -16.09
N ASP A 223 5.33 -16.10 -15.33
CA ASP A 223 5.07 -17.45 -15.83
C ASP A 223 3.97 -17.48 -16.89
N GLU A 224 2.87 -16.76 -16.63
CA GLU A 224 1.70 -16.70 -17.53
C GLU A 224 1.86 -15.65 -18.64
N ARG A 225 2.90 -14.80 -18.56
CA ARG A 225 3.15 -13.67 -19.48
C ARG A 225 1.96 -12.72 -19.61
N THR A 226 1.31 -12.44 -18.49
CA THR A 226 0.24 -11.43 -18.39
C THR A 226 0.40 -10.62 -17.11
N TRP A 227 0.34 -9.30 -17.23
CA TRP A 227 0.49 -8.35 -16.12
C TRP A 227 -0.84 -7.65 -15.79
N GLU A 228 -1.92 -8.07 -16.44
CA GLU A 228 -3.28 -7.61 -16.18
C GLU A 228 -4.10 -8.75 -15.56
N PHE A 229 -4.94 -8.43 -14.57
CA PHE A 229 -5.78 -9.38 -13.86
C PHE A 229 -7.00 -8.67 -13.25
N MET A 230 -8.02 -9.42 -12.83
CA MET A 230 -9.05 -8.87 -11.97
C MET A 230 -8.52 -8.81 -10.53
N LEU A 231 -8.60 -7.64 -9.90
CA LEU A 231 -8.28 -7.45 -8.49
C LEU A 231 -9.56 -7.24 -7.69
N THR A 232 -9.70 -8.01 -6.60
CA THR A 232 -10.72 -7.76 -5.57
C THR A 232 -10.04 -7.35 -4.26
N VAL A 233 -10.53 -6.28 -3.64
CA VAL A 233 -10.09 -5.79 -2.34
C VAL A 233 -11.32 -5.63 -1.47
N ASN A 234 -11.37 -6.34 -0.34
CA ASN A 234 -12.55 -6.38 0.52
C ASN A 234 -12.17 -5.89 1.94
N PRO A 235 -12.31 -4.59 2.22
CA PRO A 235 -12.13 -4.04 3.55
C PRO A 235 -13.18 -4.55 4.53
N LEU A 236 -12.82 -4.64 5.80
CA LEU A 236 -13.80 -4.81 6.87
C LEU A 236 -14.76 -3.61 6.89
N ASN A 237 -16.03 -3.86 7.16
CA ASN A 237 -17.03 -2.81 7.28
C ASN A 237 -16.91 -2.07 8.63
N ILE A 238 -15.89 -1.20 8.72
CA ILE A 238 -15.57 -0.42 9.91
C ILE A 238 -16.00 1.02 9.68
N ARG A 239 -17.22 1.36 10.10
CA ARG A 239 -17.71 2.74 10.00
C ARG A 239 -16.82 3.70 10.79
N GLY A 240 -16.35 4.74 10.12
CA GLY A 240 -15.44 5.73 10.70
C GLY A 240 -13.99 5.24 10.84
N GLY A 241 -13.67 4.06 10.30
CA GLY A 241 -12.30 3.54 10.25
C GLY A 241 -11.45 4.30 9.23
N THR A 242 -10.19 4.59 9.60
CA THR A 242 -9.22 5.27 8.73
C THR A 242 -8.54 4.31 7.74
N GLY A 243 -8.96 3.05 7.71
CA GLY A 243 -8.42 2.00 6.86
C GLY A 243 -8.92 0.64 7.33
N SER A 244 -8.40 -0.43 6.75
CA SER A 244 -8.71 -1.81 7.16
C SER A 244 -7.59 -2.77 6.78
N PRO A 245 -7.29 -3.80 7.57
CA PRO A 245 -6.58 -4.96 7.05
C PRO A 245 -7.41 -5.57 5.90
N VAL A 246 -6.75 -6.08 4.87
CA VAL A 246 -7.41 -6.63 3.69
C VAL A 246 -6.73 -7.92 3.23
N ASN A 247 -7.49 -8.76 2.56
CA ASN A 247 -6.98 -9.86 1.75
C ASN A 247 -7.25 -9.59 0.27
N PRO A 248 -6.34 -8.89 -0.44
CA PRO A 248 -6.52 -8.61 -1.85
C PRO A 248 -6.30 -9.90 -2.66
N ILE A 249 -7.18 -10.16 -3.63
CA ILE A 249 -7.09 -11.35 -4.49
C ILE A 249 -6.98 -10.91 -5.95
N ALA A 250 -5.85 -11.24 -6.57
CA ALA A 250 -5.67 -11.22 -8.01
C ALA A 250 -6.22 -12.52 -8.62
N VAL A 251 -6.95 -12.40 -9.72
CA VAL A 251 -7.58 -13.50 -10.48
C VAL A 251 -7.27 -13.33 -11.96
N PHE A 252 -6.70 -14.37 -12.57
CA PHE A 252 -6.38 -14.46 -14.00
C PHE A 252 -7.49 -15.16 -14.79
#